data_AF-A0A8I3WWP3-F1
#
_entry.id   AF-A0A8I3WWP3-F1
#
_cell.length_a   1.000
_cell.length_b   1.000
_cell.length_c   1.000
_cell.angle_alpha   90.00
_cell.angle_beta   90.00
_cell.angle_gamma   90.00
#
_symmetry.space_group_name_H-M   'P 1'
#
loop_
_entity.id
_entity.type
_entity.pdbx_description
1 polymer ?
#
loop_
_entity_poly.entity_id
_entity_poly.type
_entity_poly.pdbx_seq_one_letter_code
_entity_poly.pdbx_strand_id
1 'polypeptide(L)'
;IFKNQKKQIFASFLFYLKENIYFCLIFTNSMCFTMKTSCVRRRYREFVWLRQRLQSNALLVQLPELPSKNLFFNMNNRQHVDQRRQGLEDFLRKVLQNALLLSDSSLHLFLQSHLNSEDIEACVSGQTKYSVEEAIHKFALMNRRFPEEDEEGKKENDIDYDSESSSSGLGHSSDDSSSHGCKVNTAPQES
;
A
#
# COMPACT_ATOMS: atom_id res chain seq x y z
N ILE A 1 -6.62 -31.13 -7.04
CA ILE A 1 -5.33 -30.54 -6.57
C ILE A 1 -5.58 -29.09 -6.12
N PHE A 2 -6.32 -28.91 -5.02
CA PHE A 2 -6.34 -27.65 -4.28
C PHE A 2 -6.34 -28.01 -2.80
N LYS A 3 -5.14 -28.33 -2.31
CA LYS A 3 -4.93 -28.51 -0.88
C LYS A 3 -5.30 -27.21 -0.19
N ASN A 4 -6.08 -27.33 0.87
CA ASN A 4 -6.32 -26.33 1.91
C ASN A 4 -5.00 -25.63 2.30
N GLN A 5 -4.62 -24.59 1.58
CA GLN A 5 -3.68 -23.60 2.09
C GLN A 5 -4.47 -22.88 3.17
N LYS A 6 -4.25 -23.25 4.44
CA LYS A 6 -4.78 -22.49 5.58
C LYS A 6 -4.36 -21.04 5.36
N LYS A 7 -5.29 -20.19 4.91
CA LYS A 7 -5.06 -18.75 4.76
C LYS A 7 -4.69 -18.24 6.15
N GLN A 8 -3.42 -17.93 6.35
CA GLN A 8 -2.94 -17.46 7.64
C GLN A 8 -3.05 -15.94 7.61
N ILE A 9 -4.15 -15.43 8.15
CA ILE A 9 -4.32 -14.01 8.44
C ILE A 9 -4.07 -13.88 9.93
N PHE A 10 -2.94 -13.30 10.28
CA PHE A 10 -2.65 -12.90 11.64
C PHE A 10 -2.99 -11.42 11.78
N ALA A 11 -4.01 -11.14 12.58
CA ALA A 11 -4.26 -9.80 13.08
C ALA A 11 -3.73 -9.74 14.51
N SER A 12 -2.77 -8.86 14.77
CA SER A 12 -2.27 -8.57 16.11
C SER A 12 -2.55 -7.12 16.46
N PHE A 13 -2.74 -6.86 17.74
CA PHE A 13 -3.07 -5.54 18.27
C PHE A 13 -1.99 -5.13 19.26
N LEU A 14 -1.24 -4.08 18.94
CA LEU A 14 -0.33 -3.41 19.87
C LEU A 14 -0.96 -2.08 20.32
N PHE A 15 -0.73 -1.67 21.57
CA PHE A 15 -1.40 -0.50 22.15
C PHE A 15 -0.42 0.59 22.58
N TYR A 16 -0.78 1.86 22.33
CA TYR A 16 -0.14 3.04 22.92
C TYR A 16 -1.20 3.93 23.58
N LEU A 17 -0.97 4.30 24.84
CA LEU A 17 -1.92 4.89 25.80
C LEU A 17 -2.35 6.35 25.55
N LYS A 18 -2.06 6.95 24.39
CA LYS A 18 -2.47 8.34 24.11
C LYS A 18 -3.66 8.31 23.12
N GLU A 19 -4.83 8.75 23.59
CA GLU A 19 -6.01 9.18 22.78
C GLU A 19 -7.04 8.14 22.26
N ASN A 20 -7.34 7.04 22.97
CA ASN A 20 -8.36 6.05 22.54
C ASN A 20 -8.06 5.35 21.19
N ILE A 21 -6.79 5.31 20.79
CA ILE A 21 -6.37 4.76 19.49
C ILE A 21 -5.83 3.33 19.66
N TYR A 22 -6.27 2.43 18.79
CA TYR A 22 -5.83 1.04 18.72
C TYR A 22 -5.03 0.84 17.43
N PHE A 23 -3.88 0.15 17.50
CA PHE A 23 -3.16 -0.24 16.29
C PHE A 23 -3.67 -1.59 15.80
N CYS A 24 -4.14 -1.64 14.57
CA CYS A 24 -4.44 -2.89 13.87
C CYS A 24 -3.20 -3.27 13.06
N LEU A 25 -2.52 -4.34 13.46
CA LEU A 25 -1.41 -4.92 12.70
C LEU A 25 -1.92 -6.13 11.96
N ILE A 26 -1.74 -6.15 10.65
CA ILE A 26 -2.02 -7.32 9.82
C ILE A 26 -0.71 -7.88 9.31
N PHE A 27 -0.51 -9.19 9.47
CA PHE A 27 0.49 -9.98 8.78
C PHE A 27 -0.22 -11.15 8.10
N THR A 28 -0.12 -11.25 6.77
CA THR A 28 -0.81 -12.30 6.03
C THR A 28 -0.09 -12.70 4.76
N ASN A 29 -0.24 -13.97 4.39
CA ASN A 29 0.12 -14.49 3.07
C ASN A 29 -1.09 -14.58 2.11
N SER A 30 -2.29 -14.20 2.57
CA SER A 30 -3.53 -14.30 1.80
C SER A 30 -3.49 -13.39 0.56
N MET A 31 -4.03 -13.88 -0.55
CA MET A 31 -4.23 -13.08 -1.76
C MET A 31 -5.43 -12.12 -1.65
N CYS A 32 -6.26 -12.28 -0.61
CA CYS A 32 -7.38 -11.36 -0.37
C CYS A 32 -6.90 -9.97 0.06
N PHE A 33 -5.63 -9.80 0.44
CA PHE A 33 -5.08 -8.52 0.89
C PHE A 33 -4.06 -7.97 -0.11
N THR A 34 -4.19 -6.67 -0.38
CA THR A 34 -3.26 -5.90 -1.23
C THR A 34 -1.87 -5.86 -0.58
N MET A 35 -1.79 -5.47 0.69
CA MET A 35 -0.53 -5.47 1.44
C MET A 35 -0.40 -6.73 2.31
N LYS A 36 0.78 -7.35 2.32
CA LYS A 36 1.08 -8.49 3.22
C LYS A 36 1.29 -8.06 4.66
N THR A 37 1.71 -6.81 4.86
CA THR A 37 1.85 -6.19 6.16
C THR A 37 1.19 -4.81 6.16
N SER A 38 0.39 -4.52 7.19
CA SER A 38 -0.15 -3.18 7.41
C SER A 38 -0.23 -2.86 8.90
N CYS A 39 -0.12 -1.57 9.23
CA CYS A 39 -0.26 -1.03 10.57
C CYS A 39 -1.11 0.23 10.48
N VAL A 40 -2.33 0.18 11.02
CA VAL A 40 -3.26 1.32 10.99
C VAL A 40 -3.73 1.68 12.39
N ARG A 41 -4.00 2.97 12.60
CA ARG A 41 -4.52 3.52 13.85
C ARG A 41 -6.02 3.71 13.73
N ARG A 42 -6.81 3.04 14.57
CA ARG A 42 -8.27 3.08 14.55
C ARG A 42 -8.82 3.28 15.96
N ARG A 43 -9.82 4.13 16.11
CA ARG A 43 -10.54 4.34 17.38
C ARG A 43 -11.75 3.44 17.47
N TYR A 44 -12.20 3.15 18.69
CA TYR A 44 -13.36 2.26 18.93
C TYR A 44 -14.61 2.65 18.11
N ARG A 45 -14.89 3.95 17.94
CA ARG A 45 -16.05 4.41 17.13
C ARG A 45 -15.97 3.99 15.66
N GLU A 46 -14.76 3.88 15.11
CA GLU A 46 -14.54 3.44 13.73
C GLU A 46 -14.81 1.94 13.60
N PHE A 47 -14.54 1.14 14.64
CA PHE A 47 -14.95 -0.27 14.68
C PHE A 47 -16.47 -0.44 14.71
N VAL A 48 -17.18 0.43 15.45
CA VAL A 48 -18.65 0.44 15.47
C VAL A 48 -19.19 0.71 14.07
N TRP A 49 -18.64 1.73 13.39
CA TRP A 49 -18.98 2.01 12.00
C TRP A 49 -18.67 0.82 11.09
N LEU A 50 -17.48 0.22 11.19
CA LEU A 50 -17.08 -0.93 10.37
C LEU A 50 -18.07 -2.08 10.54
N ARG A 51 -18.45 -2.42 11.77
CA ARG A 51 -19.42 -3.50 12.02
C ARG A 51 -20.77 -3.20 11.36
N GLN A 52 -21.26 -1.96 11.47
CA GLN A 52 -22.51 -1.55 10.83
C GLN A 52 -22.43 -1.66 9.31
N ARG A 53 -21.32 -1.17 8.73
CA ARG A 53 -21.07 -1.22 7.28
C ARG A 53 -20.99 -2.66 6.75
N LEU A 54 -20.27 -3.53 7.43
CA LEU A 54 -20.21 -4.94 7.06
C LEU A 54 -21.58 -5.63 7.20
N GLN A 55 -22.35 -5.29 8.24
CA GLN A 55 -23.69 -5.85 8.42
C GLN A 55 -24.65 -5.42 7.31
N SER A 56 -24.59 -4.15 6.86
CA SER A 56 -25.43 -3.67 5.76
C SER A 56 -25.13 -4.37 4.44
N ASN A 57 -23.86 -4.73 4.22
CA ASN A 57 -23.41 -5.39 2.99
C ASN A 57 -23.61 -6.91 3.03
N ALA A 58 -23.76 -7.51 4.23
CA ALA A 58 -23.93 -8.94 4.42
C ALA A 58 -25.06 -9.26 5.43
N LEU A 59 -26.30 -8.92 5.07
CA LEU A 59 -27.48 -9.01 5.95
C LEU A 59 -27.72 -10.39 6.59
N LEU A 60 -27.35 -11.47 5.90
CA LEU A 60 -27.53 -12.85 6.39
C LEU A 60 -26.36 -13.35 7.25
N VAL A 61 -25.24 -12.61 7.28
CA VAL A 61 -24.09 -12.98 8.11
C VAL A 61 -24.30 -12.46 9.52
N GLN A 62 -24.17 -13.35 10.49
CA GLN A 62 -24.10 -12.97 11.90
C GLN A 62 -22.71 -12.42 12.20
N LEU A 63 -22.60 -11.09 12.35
CA LEU A 63 -21.33 -10.45 12.68
C LEU A 63 -20.98 -10.61 14.17
N PRO A 64 -19.70 -10.87 14.49
CA PRO A 64 -19.21 -10.88 15.87
C PRO A 64 -19.58 -9.58 16.60
N GLU A 65 -19.86 -9.70 17.89
CA GLU A 65 -20.13 -8.53 18.73
C GLU A 65 -18.86 -7.75 19.00
N LEU A 66 -19.01 -6.42 19.10
CA LEU A 66 -17.95 -5.56 19.62
C LEU A 66 -18.00 -5.58 21.15
N PRO A 67 -16.85 -5.40 21.84
CA PRO A 67 -16.86 -5.22 23.28
C PRO A 67 -17.78 -4.03 23.62
N SER A 68 -18.54 -4.15 24.71
CA SER A 68 -19.61 -3.22 25.04
C SER A 68 -19.14 -1.77 25.02
N LYS A 69 -20.04 -0.87 24.58
CA LYS A 69 -19.97 0.55 24.91
C LYS A 69 -20.25 0.69 26.41
N ASN A 70 -19.32 0.26 27.26
CA ASN A 70 -19.43 0.45 28.70
C ASN A 70 -19.63 1.95 28.96
N LEU A 71 -20.81 2.31 29.46
CA LEU A 71 -21.13 3.69 29.87
C LEU A 71 -20.19 4.15 31.00
N PHE A 72 -19.62 3.20 31.75
CA PHE A 72 -18.60 3.39 32.78
C PHE A 72 -17.18 3.08 32.30
N PHE A 73 -16.93 3.09 30.98
CA PHE A 73 -15.58 2.89 30.47
C PHE A 73 -14.67 4.01 30.98
N ASN A 74 -13.55 3.61 31.59
CA ASN A 74 -12.58 4.52 32.15
C ASN A 74 -11.24 4.23 31.47
N MET A 75 -10.72 5.21 30.73
CA MET A 75 -9.46 5.07 30.00
C MET A 75 -8.26 4.89 30.94
N ASN A 76 -8.34 5.41 32.16
CA ASN A 76 -7.28 5.26 33.15
C ASN A 76 -7.31 3.89 33.82
N ASN A 77 -8.40 3.14 33.65
CA ASN A 77 -8.49 1.76 34.12
C ASN A 77 -7.90 0.80 33.07
N ARG A 78 -6.70 0.29 33.35
CA ARG A 78 -6.00 -0.66 32.47
C ARG A 78 -6.85 -1.89 32.14
N GLN A 79 -7.64 -2.42 33.09
CA GLN A 79 -8.49 -3.58 32.84
C GLN A 79 -9.58 -3.27 31.81
N HIS A 80 -10.21 -2.09 31.89
CA HIS A 80 -11.23 -1.69 30.90
C HIS A 80 -10.61 -1.58 29.51
N VAL A 81 -9.42 -0.97 29.41
CA VAL A 81 -8.68 -0.82 28.15
C VAL A 81 -8.30 -2.18 27.57
N ASP A 82 -7.75 -3.08 28.38
CA ASP A 82 -7.32 -4.42 27.95
C ASP A 82 -8.48 -5.30 27.53
N GLN A 83 -9.60 -5.27 28.27
CA GLN A 83 -10.83 -5.98 27.89
C GLN A 83 -11.37 -5.50 26.54
N ARG A 84 -11.38 -4.18 26.32
CA ARG A 84 -11.78 -3.62 25.03
C ARG A 84 -10.80 -4.00 23.93
N ARG A 85 -9.49 -3.94 24.16
CA ARG A 85 -8.46 -4.38 23.21
C ARG A 85 -8.70 -5.83 22.80
N GLN A 86 -8.89 -6.72 23.77
CA GLN A 86 -9.13 -8.15 23.52
C GLN A 86 -10.41 -8.38 22.72
N GLY A 87 -11.51 -7.71 23.07
CA GLY A 87 -12.75 -7.82 22.32
C GLY A 87 -12.65 -7.31 20.88
N LEU A 88 -11.87 -6.24 20.63
CA LEU A 88 -11.61 -5.74 19.27
C LEU A 88 -10.74 -6.70 18.46
N GLU A 89 -9.73 -7.30 19.08
CA GLU A 89 -8.90 -8.34 18.47
C GLU A 89 -9.75 -9.57 18.11
N ASP A 90 -10.59 -10.03 19.03
CA ASP A 90 -11.50 -11.16 18.82
C ASP A 90 -12.52 -10.89 17.71
N PHE A 91 -13.08 -9.67 17.67
CA PHE A 91 -13.98 -9.21 16.61
C PHE A 91 -13.32 -9.34 15.24
N LEU A 92 -12.12 -8.76 15.05
CA LEU A 92 -11.43 -8.82 13.76
C LEU A 92 -10.97 -10.22 13.40
N ARG A 93 -10.45 -10.99 14.36
CA ARG A 93 -10.05 -12.38 14.12
C ARG A 93 -11.20 -13.19 13.53
N LYS A 94 -12.41 -13.04 14.08
CA LYS A 94 -13.62 -13.72 13.58
C LYS A 94 -14.09 -13.16 12.23
N VAL A 95 -14.06 -11.84 12.03
CA VAL A 95 -14.38 -11.21 10.73
C VAL A 95 -13.46 -11.73 9.62
N LEU A 96 -12.16 -11.80 9.89
CA LEU A 96 -11.13 -12.22 8.95
C LEU A 96 -11.16 -13.72 8.60
N GLN A 97 -11.91 -14.53 9.35
CA GLN A 97 -12.15 -15.94 9.03
C GLN A 97 -13.31 -16.12 8.04
N ASN A 98 -14.13 -15.09 7.80
CA ASN A 98 -15.27 -15.17 6.91
C ASN A 98 -14.91 -14.64 5.51
N ALA A 99 -14.94 -15.52 4.51
CA ALA A 99 -14.58 -15.18 3.13
C ALA A 99 -15.49 -14.11 2.50
N LEU A 100 -16.78 -14.06 2.86
CA LEU A 100 -17.71 -13.05 2.36
C LEU A 100 -17.34 -11.66 2.91
N LEU A 101 -16.99 -11.58 4.20
CA LEU A 101 -16.54 -10.31 4.80
C LEU A 101 -15.18 -9.87 4.23
N LEU A 102 -14.30 -10.83 3.90
CA LEU A 102 -13.03 -10.55 3.22
C LEU A 102 -13.19 -10.02 1.79
N SER A 103 -14.37 -10.13 1.17
CA SER A 103 -14.62 -9.49 -0.14
C SER A 103 -15.03 -8.03 -0.04
N ASP A 104 -15.29 -7.49 1.16
CA ASP A 104 -15.74 -6.12 1.34
C ASP A 104 -14.55 -5.14 1.32
N SER A 105 -14.51 -4.25 0.32
CA SER A 105 -13.47 -3.22 0.19
C SER A 105 -13.40 -2.27 1.39
N SER A 106 -14.51 -2.05 2.11
CA SER A 106 -14.55 -1.23 3.33
C SER A 106 -13.66 -1.83 4.43
N LEU A 107 -13.60 -3.16 4.54
CA LEU A 107 -12.72 -3.86 5.48
C LEU A 107 -11.25 -3.65 5.13
N HIS A 108 -10.92 -3.74 3.85
CA HIS A 108 -9.54 -3.56 3.37
C HIS A 108 -9.06 -2.13 3.57
N LEU A 109 -9.86 -1.13 3.22
CA LEU A 109 -9.52 0.26 3.47
C LEU A 109 -9.41 0.54 4.97
N PHE A 110 -10.27 -0.05 5.80
CA PHE A 110 -10.17 0.08 7.24
C PHE A 110 -8.84 -0.46 7.78
N LEU A 111 -8.37 -1.61 7.29
CA LEU A 111 -7.16 -2.31 7.78
C LEU A 111 -5.85 -1.88 7.10
N GLN A 112 -5.92 -1.27 5.91
CA GLN A 112 -4.75 -1.02 5.05
C GLN A 112 -4.65 0.41 4.53
N SER A 113 -5.47 1.35 5.02
CA SER A 113 -5.37 2.78 4.68
C SER A 113 -5.58 3.67 5.91
N HIS A 114 -5.30 4.97 5.75
CA HIS A 114 -5.57 6.01 6.76
C HIS A 114 -6.93 6.71 6.57
N LEU A 115 -7.76 6.28 5.61
CA LEU A 115 -9.04 6.91 5.30
C LEU A 115 -10.00 6.82 6.50
N ASN A 116 -10.74 7.89 6.77
CA ASN A 116 -11.82 7.88 7.75
C ASN A 116 -13.09 7.23 7.17
N SER A 117 -14.14 7.05 7.96
CA SER A 117 -15.37 6.38 7.52
C SER A 117 -16.04 7.03 6.30
N GLU A 118 -16.07 8.37 6.24
CA GLU A 118 -16.69 9.11 5.13
C GLU A 118 -15.89 8.92 3.83
N ASP A 119 -14.56 9.02 3.92
CA ASP A 119 -13.68 8.81 2.78
C ASP A 119 -13.71 7.35 2.29
N ILE A 120 -13.85 6.38 3.21
CA ILE A 120 -14.04 4.97 2.83
C ILE A 120 -15.35 4.80 2.06
N GLU A 121 -16.45 5.37 2.55
CA GLU A 121 -17.76 5.30 1.87
C GLU A 121 -17.72 5.93 0.48
N ALA A 122 -17.11 7.12 0.35
CA ALA A 122 -16.91 7.77 -0.92
C ALA A 122 -16.07 6.90 -1.87
N CYS A 123 -15.00 6.28 -1.37
CA CYS A 123 -14.12 5.45 -2.18
C CYS A 123 -14.82 4.18 -2.69
N VAL A 124 -15.50 3.45 -1.82
CA VAL A 124 -16.21 2.22 -2.23
C VAL A 124 -17.45 2.49 -3.08
N SER A 125 -17.97 3.72 -3.05
CA SER A 125 -19.09 4.17 -3.90
C SER A 125 -18.62 4.77 -5.24
N GLY A 126 -17.32 4.80 -5.51
CA GLY A 126 -16.76 5.36 -6.75
C GLY A 126 -16.83 6.89 -6.83
N GLN A 127 -16.92 7.57 -5.69
CA GLN A 127 -17.03 9.03 -5.61
C GLN A 127 -15.68 9.72 -5.39
N THR A 128 -14.60 8.96 -5.23
CA THR A 128 -13.23 9.48 -5.12
C THR A 128 -12.51 9.45 -6.46
N LYS A 129 -11.46 10.26 -6.59
CA LYS A 129 -10.56 10.25 -7.76
C LYS A 129 -9.57 9.07 -7.78
N TYR A 130 -9.46 8.36 -6.66
CA TYR A 130 -8.57 7.21 -6.48
C TYR A 130 -9.40 5.96 -6.20
N SER A 131 -8.88 4.81 -6.61
CA SER A 131 -9.41 3.49 -6.32
C SER A 131 -9.04 3.01 -4.91
N VAL A 132 -9.68 1.91 -4.50
CA VAL A 132 -9.36 1.21 -3.25
C VAL A 132 -7.89 0.81 -3.20
N GLU A 133 -7.36 0.26 -4.29
CA GLU A 133 -5.98 -0.21 -4.37
C GLU A 133 -4.99 0.95 -4.32
N GLU A 134 -5.25 2.04 -5.04
CA GLU A 134 -4.42 3.25 -5.00
C GLU A 134 -4.35 3.86 -3.61
N ALA A 135 -5.48 3.90 -2.88
CA ALA A 135 -5.51 4.39 -1.50
C ALA A 135 -4.63 3.54 -0.56
N ILE A 136 -4.66 2.21 -0.72
CA ILE A 136 -3.86 1.28 0.08
C ILE A 136 -2.36 1.40 -0.26
N HIS A 137 -2.01 1.45 -1.56
CA HIS A 137 -0.62 1.64 -1.98
C HIS A 137 -0.06 2.97 -1.52
N LYS A 138 -0.80 4.07 -1.71
CA LYS A 138 -0.40 5.40 -1.24
C LYS A 138 -0.11 5.39 0.26
N PHE A 139 -0.98 4.78 1.06
CA PHE A 139 -0.74 4.67 2.50
C PHE A 139 0.49 3.83 2.84
N ALA A 140 0.71 2.71 2.14
CA ALA A 140 1.90 1.89 2.36
C ALA A 140 3.20 2.63 2.04
N LEU A 141 3.21 3.46 0.99
CA LEU A 141 4.33 4.34 0.66
C LEU A 141 4.57 5.36 1.77
N MET A 142 3.52 6.04 2.23
CA MET A 142 3.63 7.03 3.32
C MET A 142 4.11 6.42 4.65
N ASN A 143 3.73 5.17 4.93
CA ASN A 143 4.06 4.50 6.19
C ASN A 143 5.45 3.82 6.16
N ARG A 144 5.98 3.53 4.96
CA ARG A 144 7.38 3.17 4.75
C ARG A 144 8.16 4.46 4.65
N ARG A 145 8.60 5.04 5.77
CA ARG A 145 9.56 6.17 5.75
C ARG A 145 10.79 5.80 4.92
N PHE A 146 10.78 6.17 3.65
CA PHE A 146 11.97 6.45 2.86
C PHE A 146 12.02 7.98 2.75
N PRO A 147 13.17 8.63 2.98
CA PRO A 147 13.37 9.99 2.52
C PRO A 147 13.10 10.00 1.00
N GLU A 148 12.17 10.84 0.55
CA GLU A 148 12.16 11.24 -0.85
C GLU A 148 13.49 11.97 -1.08
N GLU A 149 14.32 11.47 -2.00
CA GLU A 149 15.38 12.30 -2.55
C GLU A 149 14.68 13.35 -3.42
N ASP A 150 14.87 14.62 -3.07
CA ASP A 150 14.30 15.76 -3.76
C ASP A 150 14.82 15.81 -5.21
N GLU A 151 14.08 15.25 -6.17
CA GLU A 151 14.22 15.58 -7.59
C GLU A 151 13.41 16.87 -7.85
N GLU A 152 13.96 18.00 -7.39
CA GLU A 152 13.36 19.31 -7.54
C GLU A 152 13.85 20.01 -8.82
N GLY A 153 13.05 19.87 -9.90
CA GLY A 153 12.82 20.88 -10.95
C GLY A 153 13.71 20.80 -12.21
N LYS A 154 13.27 21.20 -13.41
CA LYS A 154 12.06 21.89 -13.87
C LYS A 154 12.04 21.81 -15.42
N LYS A 155 10.86 21.54 -15.97
CA LYS A 155 10.25 22.11 -17.21
C LYS A 155 11.11 22.41 -18.44
N GLU A 156 10.86 21.60 -19.48
CA GLU A 156 10.44 21.98 -20.84
C GLU A 156 10.68 23.45 -21.26
N ASN A 157 11.63 23.64 -22.17
CA ASN A 157 11.63 24.73 -23.15
C ASN A 157 11.96 24.08 -24.49
N ASP A 158 10.98 24.08 -25.41
CA ASP A 158 11.25 23.97 -26.84
C ASP A 158 12.15 25.13 -27.25
N ILE A 159 13.24 24.85 -27.97
CA ILE A 159 13.76 25.61 -29.13
C ILE A 159 14.74 24.67 -29.83
N ASP A 160 14.32 24.24 -31.02
CA ASP A 160 15.14 23.66 -32.08
C ASP A 160 16.01 24.77 -32.69
N TYR A 161 17.33 24.59 -32.72
CA TYR A 161 18.23 25.37 -33.59
C TYR A 161 19.54 24.61 -33.80
N ASP A 162 19.67 24.03 -34.99
CA ASP A 162 20.90 23.60 -35.64
C ASP A 162 22.03 24.64 -35.52
N SER A 163 23.26 24.19 -35.27
CA SER A 163 24.47 24.53 -36.06
C SER A 163 25.74 24.06 -35.36
N GLU A 164 26.35 23.03 -35.94
CA GLU A 164 27.73 23.00 -36.43
C GLU A 164 28.82 23.86 -35.75
N SER A 165 29.84 23.14 -35.28
CA SER A 165 31.28 23.41 -35.52
C SER A 165 32.08 24.37 -34.64
N SER A 166 33.30 23.86 -34.37
CA SER A 166 34.58 24.54 -34.06
C SER A 166 34.80 25.00 -32.62
N SER A 167 36.00 25.00 -32.06
CA SER A 167 37.30 24.38 -32.31
C SER A 167 38.21 24.96 -31.22
N SER A 168 38.96 24.13 -30.51
CA SER A 168 40.27 24.43 -29.89
C SER A 168 40.63 23.22 -29.04
N GLY A 169 41.74 22.51 -29.22
CA GLY A 169 43.01 22.89 -29.81
C GLY A 169 44.06 22.84 -28.72
N LEU A 170 44.53 21.64 -28.35
CA LEU A 170 45.76 21.43 -27.60
C LEU A 170 46.42 20.14 -28.09
N GLY A 171 47.64 20.29 -28.62
CA GLY A 171 48.40 19.24 -29.28
C GLY A 171 49.48 18.59 -28.39
N HIS A 172 50.41 17.95 -29.10
CA HIS A 172 51.56 17.12 -28.67
C HIS A 172 51.15 15.67 -28.35
N SER A 173 51.78 14.62 -28.90
CA SER A 173 53.11 14.46 -29.48
C SER A 173 53.15 13.17 -30.34
N SER A 174 54.04 13.18 -31.33
CA SER A 174 54.42 12.19 -32.33
C SER A 174 54.55 10.73 -31.87
N ASP A 175 54.26 9.78 -32.75
CA ASP A 175 55.30 8.96 -33.42
C ASP A 175 54.71 8.01 -34.47
N ASP A 176 55.63 7.46 -35.26
CA ASP A 176 55.62 7.37 -36.71
C ASP A 176 55.36 5.93 -37.24
N SER A 177 54.78 5.86 -38.44
CA SER A 177 54.93 4.85 -39.50
C SER A 177 55.02 3.35 -39.18
N SER A 178 54.11 2.56 -39.79
CA SER A 178 54.41 1.82 -41.03
C SER A 178 53.44 0.65 -41.29
N SER A 179 53.14 0.49 -42.57
CA SER A 179 53.04 -0.77 -43.33
C SER A 179 51.66 -1.21 -43.83
N HIS A 180 51.56 -1.17 -45.17
CA HIS A 180 50.91 -2.08 -46.11
C HIS A 180 49.40 -2.41 -45.90
N GLY A 181 48.50 -2.32 -46.87
CA GLY A 181 48.59 -2.21 -48.33
C GLY A 181 47.39 -2.95 -48.95
N CYS A 182 46.74 -2.30 -49.93
CA CYS A 182 45.80 -2.81 -50.96
C CYS A 182 44.49 -3.48 -50.49
N LYS A 183 43.29 -2.92 -50.77
CA LYS A 183 42.50 -2.98 -52.05
C LYS A 183 42.32 -4.44 -52.54
N VAL A 184 41.15 -4.95 -52.93
CA VAL A 184 39.93 -4.34 -53.49
C VAL A 184 38.79 -5.39 -53.43
N ASN A 185 37.57 -4.90 -53.68
CA ASN A 185 36.27 -5.56 -53.52
C ASN A 185 35.87 -6.56 -54.63
N THR A 186 34.82 -7.32 -54.27
CA THR A 186 33.63 -7.74 -55.08
C THR A 186 33.65 -9.09 -55.82
N ALA A 187 32.53 -9.80 -55.61
CA ALA A 187 32.00 -11.08 -56.13
C ALA A 187 31.74 -11.09 -57.66
N PRO A 188 30.92 -11.99 -58.28
CA PRO A 188 30.31 -13.28 -57.89
C PRO A 188 30.50 -14.42 -58.95
N GLN A 189 29.74 -15.51 -58.77
CA GLN A 189 29.67 -16.79 -59.48
C GLN A 189 29.44 -16.77 -61.02
N GLU A 190 29.81 -17.92 -61.63
CA GLU A 190 29.42 -18.46 -62.96
C GLU A 190 29.97 -17.73 -64.19
N SER A 191 30.49 -18.36 -65.24
CA SER A 191 30.79 -19.76 -65.63
C SER A 191 31.91 -19.73 -66.66
#